data_AF-A0A2G9UFX6-F1
#
_entry.id   AF-A0A2G9UFX6-F1
#
_cell.length_a   1.000
_cell.length_b   1.000
_cell.length_c   1.000
_cell.angle_alpha   90.00
_cell.angle_beta   90.00
_cell.angle_gamma   90.00
#
_symmetry.space_group_name_H-M   'P 1'
#
loop_
_entity.id
_entity.type
_entity.pdbx_description
1 polymer ?
#
loop_
_entity_poly.entity_id
_entity_poly.type
_entity_poly.pdbx_seq_one_letter_code
_entity_poly.pdbx_strand_id
1 'polypeptide(L)'
;MSTPMLSPVYYILGGLNPWEGSIITRSLNSTDLLTELDANDTKTGWYLLETNYDQDKPGIFNVLSSRTNLNKLTTYTVLMDVQNGRFETIMQSCPGYCWPF
;
A
#
# COMPACT_ATOMS: atom_id res chain seq x y z
N MET A 1 -5.18 4.06 -18.55
CA MET A 1 -6.32 4.24 -17.62
C MET A 1 -6.85 5.67 -17.71
N SER A 2 -8.10 5.85 -18.14
CA SER A 2 -8.67 7.17 -18.52
C SER A 2 -9.78 7.66 -17.58
N THR A 3 -10.01 6.99 -16.44
CA THR A 3 -11.08 7.39 -15.52
C THR A 3 -10.67 8.65 -14.75
N PRO A 4 -11.36 9.79 -14.93
CA PRO A 4 -11.03 11.02 -14.22
C PRO A 4 -11.30 10.87 -12.71
N MET A 5 -10.52 11.56 -11.91
CA MET A 5 -10.57 11.56 -10.44
C MET A 5 -10.65 12.97 -9.90
N LEU A 6 -11.30 13.14 -8.75
CA LEU A 6 -11.41 14.44 -8.06
C LEU A 6 -10.20 14.76 -7.17
N SER A 7 -9.40 13.75 -6.82
CA SER A 7 -8.20 13.87 -5.98
C SER A 7 -7.18 12.81 -6.38
N PRO A 8 -5.87 13.06 -6.18
CA PRO A 8 -4.85 12.02 -6.27
C PRO A 8 -5.09 10.87 -5.29
N VAL A 9 -4.68 9.66 -5.66
CA VAL A 9 -4.82 8.46 -4.82
C VAL A 9 -3.79 7.39 -5.20
N TYR A 10 -3.56 6.45 -4.27
CA TYR A 10 -2.86 5.20 -4.53
C TYR A 10 -3.85 4.04 -4.52
N TYR A 11 -3.91 3.25 -5.59
CA TYR A 11 -4.63 1.98 -5.60
C TYR A 11 -3.66 0.82 -5.42
N ILE A 12 -3.87 -0.01 -4.40
CA ILE A 12 -3.15 -1.28 -4.23
C ILE A 12 -4.09 -2.41 -4.65
N LEU A 13 -3.71 -3.13 -5.71
CA LEU A 13 -4.51 -4.21 -6.30
C LEU A 13 -3.72 -5.52 -6.27
N GLY A 14 -4.36 -6.60 -5.83
CA GLY A 14 -3.83 -7.97 -5.91
C GLY A 14 -4.80 -8.86 -6.67
N GLY A 15 -4.27 -9.70 -7.55
CA GLY A 15 -5.02 -10.67 -8.35
C GLY A 15 -5.05 -12.06 -7.73
N LEU A 16 -5.42 -13.05 -8.55
CA LEU A 16 -5.53 -14.45 -8.15
C LEU A 16 -4.29 -15.26 -8.53
N ASN A 17 -3.64 -14.89 -9.64
CA ASN A 17 -2.49 -15.63 -10.17
C ASN A 17 -1.17 -15.05 -9.63
N PRO A 18 -0.08 -15.86 -9.63
CA PRO A 18 1.25 -15.37 -9.27
C PRO A 18 1.63 -14.12 -10.07
N TRP A 19 2.27 -13.17 -9.39
CA TRP A 19 2.74 -11.90 -9.97
C TRP A 19 1.64 -10.92 -10.39
N GLU A 20 0.37 -11.22 -10.14
CA GLU A 20 -0.72 -10.24 -10.26
C GLU A 20 -0.77 -9.36 -9.01
N GLY A 21 0.04 -8.32 -8.98
CA GLY A 21 0.02 -7.31 -7.93
C GLY A 21 0.54 -5.99 -8.45
N SER A 22 -0.16 -4.89 -8.14
CA SER A 22 0.20 -3.56 -8.63
C SER A 22 -0.13 -2.45 -7.62
N ILE A 23 0.71 -1.43 -7.59
CA ILE A 23 0.41 -0.11 -7.03
C ILE A 23 0.22 0.86 -8.20
N ILE A 24 -0.91 1.57 -8.21
CA ILE A 24 -1.24 2.57 -9.23
C ILE A 24 -1.31 3.93 -8.54
N THR A 25 -0.31 4.78 -8.79
CA THR A 25 -0.31 6.17 -8.37
C THR A 25 -1.08 7.01 -9.39
N ARG A 26 -2.17 7.62 -8.95
CA ARG A 26 -3.11 8.35 -9.80
C ARG A 26 -3.10 9.83 -9.46
N SER A 27 -3.05 10.67 -10.50
CA SER A 27 -3.47 12.06 -10.45
C SER A 27 -4.90 12.19 -11.00
N LEU A 28 -5.37 13.44 -11.13
CA LEU A 28 -6.73 13.77 -11.57
C LEU A 28 -7.08 13.11 -12.91
N ASN A 29 -6.16 13.11 -13.86
CA ASN A 29 -6.43 12.72 -15.25
C ASN A 29 -5.51 11.62 -15.77
N SER A 30 -4.46 11.24 -15.04
CA SER A 30 -3.47 10.27 -15.50
C SER A 30 -3.04 9.29 -14.41
N THR A 31 -2.41 8.21 -14.86
CA THR A 31 -1.59 7.36 -14.00
C THR A 31 -0.18 7.94 -14.06
N ASP A 32 0.34 8.33 -12.91
CA ASP A 32 1.65 8.97 -12.81
C ASP A 32 2.75 7.91 -12.66
N LEU A 33 2.47 6.85 -11.89
CA LEU A 33 3.36 5.71 -11.72
C LEU A 33 2.54 4.41 -11.64
N LEU A 34 3.05 3.36 -12.28
CA LEU A 34 2.57 1.99 -12.17
C LEU A 34 3.75 1.13 -11.71
N THR A 35 3.58 0.47 -10.57
CA THR A 35 4.57 -0.45 -10.02
C THR A 35 3.94 -1.82 -9.89
N GLU A 36 4.56 -2.84 -10.47
CA GLU A 36 4.04 -4.22 -10.52
C GLU A 36 5.02 -5.18 -9.83
N LEU A 37 4.49 -6.32 -9.38
CA LEU A 37 5.35 -7.44 -8.96
C LEU A 37 6.20 -7.90 -10.14
N ASP A 38 7.46 -8.25 -9.87
CA ASP A 38 8.40 -8.68 -10.90
C ASP A 38 9.05 -10.02 -10.52
N ALA A 39 8.74 -11.05 -11.30
CA ALA A 39 9.31 -12.38 -11.14
C ALA A 39 10.83 -12.44 -11.35
N ASN A 40 11.37 -11.49 -12.12
CA ASN A 40 12.79 -11.46 -12.48
C ASN A 40 13.63 -10.72 -11.41
N ASP A 41 13.01 -9.86 -10.61
CA ASP A 41 13.69 -9.21 -9.48
C ASP A 41 13.72 -10.14 -8.26
N THR A 42 14.81 -10.89 -8.17
CA THR A 42 15.09 -11.83 -7.07
C THR A 42 15.27 -11.19 -5.69
N LYS A 43 15.42 -9.85 -5.58
CA LYS A 43 15.65 -9.17 -4.31
C LYS A 43 14.37 -8.60 -3.72
N THR A 44 13.59 -7.89 -4.54
CA THR A 44 12.44 -7.10 -4.08
C THR A 44 11.14 -7.34 -4.84
N GLY A 45 11.15 -8.11 -5.93
CA GLY A 45 10.00 -8.25 -6.82
C GLY A 45 8.80 -9.05 -6.28
N TRP A 46 8.93 -9.68 -5.10
CA TRP A 46 7.88 -10.53 -4.50
C TRP A 46 6.90 -9.77 -3.59
N TYR A 47 7.12 -8.48 -3.34
CA TYR A 47 6.21 -7.64 -2.58
C TYR A 47 6.18 -6.21 -3.11
N LEU A 48 5.08 -5.52 -2.82
CA LEU A 48 4.91 -4.10 -3.05
C LEU A 48 4.49 -3.45 -1.74
N LEU A 49 5.05 -2.28 -1.42
CA LEU A 49 4.72 -1.50 -0.24
C LEU A 49 4.32 -0.08 -0.64
N GLU A 50 3.18 0.37 -0.13
CA GLU A 50 2.69 1.74 -0.28
C GLU A 50 2.25 2.28 1.08
N THR A 51 2.44 3.58 1.29
CA THR A 51 1.98 4.28 2.49
C THR A 51 1.14 5.48 2.06
N ASN A 52 1.74 6.68 2.05
CA ASN A 52 1.11 7.94 1.66
C ASN A 52 2.08 8.83 0.84
N TYR A 53 3.13 8.26 0.25
CA TYR A 53 4.18 9.01 -0.43
C TYR A 53 4.59 8.30 -1.71
N ASP A 54 4.85 9.09 -2.77
CA ASP A 54 5.27 8.55 -4.06
C ASP A 54 6.57 7.74 -3.95
N GLN A 55 6.56 6.53 -4.51
CA GLN A 55 7.67 5.56 -4.43
C GLN A 55 8.96 6.04 -5.14
N ASP A 56 8.83 6.90 -6.14
CA ASP A 56 9.93 7.44 -6.94
C ASP A 56 10.56 8.71 -6.34
N LYS A 57 10.02 9.20 -5.21
CA LYS A 57 10.52 10.39 -4.51
C LYS A 57 11.25 10.03 -3.22
N PRO A 58 12.18 10.88 -2.77
CA PRO A 58 12.84 10.73 -1.47
C PRO A 58 11.88 11.06 -0.30
N GLY A 59 10.74 10.36 -0.21
CA GLY A 59 9.89 10.28 0.98
C GLY A 59 10.44 9.30 2.03
N ILE A 60 11.49 8.55 1.66
CA ILE A 60 12.13 7.51 2.47
C ILE A 60 12.58 8.03 3.85
N PHE A 61 12.96 9.31 3.99
CA PHE A 61 13.32 9.86 5.31
C PHE A 61 12.13 9.90 6.27
N ASN A 62 10.94 10.29 5.81
CA ASN A 62 9.73 10.31 6.65
C ASN A 62 9.25 8.90 6.95
N VAL A 63 9.32 7.99 5.97
CA VAL A 63 8.94 6.58 6.16
C VAL A 63 9.92 5.86 7.10
N LEU A 64 11.24 6.02 6.91
CA LEU A 64 12.28 5.40 7.75
C LEU A 64 12.41 6.05 9.14
N SER A 65 11.97 7.30 9.29
CA SER A 65 11.90 7.98 10.58
C SER A 65 10.58 7.73 11.31
N SER A 66 9.52 7.33 10.59
CA SER A 66 8.26 6.91 11.21
C SER A 66 8.50 5.56 11.89
N ARG A 67 8.26 5.52 13.20
CA ARG A 67 8.26 4.26 13.93
C ARG A 67 6.82 3.74 13.96
N THR A 68 6.70 2.50 13.49
CA THR A 68 5.59 1.54 13.63
C THR A 68 4.39 1.68 12.69
N ASN A 69 4.12 0.60 11.94
CA ASN A 69 2.90 0.41 11.13
C ASN A 69 1.59 0.48 11.95
N LEU A 70 1.66 0.24 13.27
CA LEU A 70 0.55 0.41 14.22
C LEU A 70 0.74 1.73 14.98
N ASN A 71 -0.20 2.64 14.84
CA ASN A 71 -0.20 3.96 15.48
C ASN A 71 -1.60 4.30 16.05
N LYS A 72 -1.76 5.49 16.64
CA LYS A 72 -3.05 5.94 17.20
C LYS A 72 -4.15 6.14 16.17
N LEU A 73 -3.82 6.32 14.90
CA LEU A 73 -4.77 6.45 13.79
C LEU A 73 -5.18 5.09 13.19
N THR A 74 -4.49 4.00 13.53
CA THR A 74 -4.85 2.66 13.07
C THR A 74 -6.18 2.24 13.66
N THR A 75 -7.23 2.26 12.84
CA THR A 75 -8.58 1.84 13.26
C THR A 75 -8.75 0.32 13.16
N TYR A 76 -8.25 -0.29 12.08
CA TYR A 76 -8.35 -1.71 11.83
C TYR A 76 -7.18 -2.21 10.99
N THR A 77 -6.91 -3.51 11.06
CA THR A 77 -6.02 -4.24 10.14
C THR A 77 -6.84 -5.24 9.35
N VAL A 78 -6.65 -5.28 8.03
CA VAL A 78 -7.30 -6.25 7.16
C VAL A 78 -6.27 -7.24 6.63
N LEU A 79 -6.60 -8.53 6.66
CA LEU A 79 -5.85 -9.60 6.00
C LEU A 79 -6.76 -10.24 4.94
N MET A 80 -6.24 -10.40 3.73
CA MET A 80 -6.98 -10.92 2.59
C MET A 80 -6.19 -12.04 1.91
N ASP A 81 -6.89 -13.10 1.53
CA ASP A 81 -6.39 -14.17 0.68
C ASP A 81 -7.43 -14.43 -0.42
N VAL A 82 -7.10 -14.01 -1.63
CA VAL A 82 -7.99 -14.04 -2.79
C VAL A 82 -8.30 -15.48 -3.21
N GLN A 83 -7.30 -16.37 -3.14
CA GLN A 83 -7.45 -17.76 -3.59
C GLN A 83 -8.42 -18.53 -2.68
N ASN A 84 -8.30 -18.34 -1.37
CA ASN A 84 -9.14 -19.03 -0.40
C ASN A 84 -10.41 -18.24 -0.03
N GLY A 85 -10.61 -17.05 -0.59
CA GLY A 85 -11.75 -16.17 -0.29
C GLY A 85 -11.79 -15.71 1.17
N ARG A 86 -10.64 -15.69 1.86
CA ARG A 86 -10.54 -15.31 3.28
C ARG A 86 -10.39 -13.80 3.37
N PHE A 87 -11.24 -13.19 4.19
CA PHE A 87 -11.24 -11.75 4.46
C PHE A 87 -11.44 -11.54 5.96
N GLU A 88 -10.42 -11.04 6.64
CA GLU A 88 -10.44 -10.82 8.09
C GLU A 88 -10.16 -9.36 8.38
N THR A 89 -10.99 -8.75 9.22
CA THR A 89 -10.80 -7.39 9.72
C THR A 89 -10.70 -7.42 11.23
N ILE A 90 -9.61 -6.87 11.77
CA ILE A 90 -9.31 -6.86 13.20
C ILE A 90 -9.27 -5.40 13.64
N MET A 91 -10.15 -5.01 14.57
CA MET A 91 -10.08 -3.68 15.18
C MET A 91 -8.77 -3.55 15.95
N GLN A 92 -8.05 -2.47 15.70
CA GLN A 92 -6.77 -2.21 16.35
C GLN A 92 -6.94 -1.21 17.50
N SER A 93 -6.04 -1.31 18.46
CA SER A 93 -5.85 -0.29 19.46
C SER A 93 -4.38 -0.19 19.81
N CYS A 94 -3.91 1.02 20.08
CA CYS A 94 -2.54 1.26 20.50
C CYS A 94 -2.56 1.94 21.88
N PRO A 95 -2.71 1.19 22.99
CA PRO A 95 -2.84 1.77 24.33
C PRO A 95 -1.52 2.37 24.82
N GLY A 96 -1.61 3.27 25.81
CA GLY A 96 -0.43 3.88 26.43
C GLY A 96 0.36 4.80 25.49
N TYR A 97 1.69 4.83 25.66
CA TYR A 97 2.61 5.60 24.84
C TYR A 97 2.72 4.98 23.45
N CYS A 98 2.12 5.63 22.45
CA CYS A 98 2.10 5.19 21.06
C CYS A 98 2.08 6.41 20.14
N TRP A 99 2.63 6.27 18.93
CA TRP A 99 2.79 7.36 17.99
C TRP A 99 1.45 7.85 17.42
N PRO A 100 1.28 9.17 17.22
CA PRO A 100 0.06 9.72 16.67
C PRO A 100 -0.19 9.28 15.22
N PHE A 101 0.86 9.19 14.40
CA PHE A 101 0.83 8.81 12.98
C PHE A 101 2.10 8.01 12.64
#